data_AF-F3U9Z1-F1
#
_entry.id   AF-F3U9Z1-F1
#
_cell.length_a   1.000
_cell.length_b   1.000
_cell.length_c   1.000
_cell.angle_alpha   90.00
_cell.angle_beta   90.00
_cell.angle_gamma   90.00
#
_symmetry.space_group_name_H-M   'P 1'
#
loop_
_entity.id
_entity.type
_entity.pdbx_description
1 polymer ?
#
loop_
_entity_poly.entity_id
_entity_poly.type
_entity_poly.pdbx_seq_one_letter_code
_entity_poly.pdbx_strand_id
1 'polypeptide(L)' 'MSVIERLAERVARQEEKVAKETEKLETYRSQLQTAMYQAFIKRQQNSPWTFDEALTQAFGQDEQKPIPSDN' A
#
# COMPACT_ATOMS: atom_id res chain seq x y z
N MET A 1 -11.23 -44.97 2.45
CA MET A 1 -10.64 -43.67 2.03
C MET A 1 -9.12 -43.80 1.93
N SER A 2 -8.61 -43.69 0.71
CA SER A 2 -7.17 -43.84 0.41
C SER A 2 -6.36 -42.68 1.00
N VAL A 3 -5.03 -42.84 1.07
CA VAL A 3 -4.12 -41.78 1.52
C VAL A 3 -4.16 -40.58 0.56
N ILE A 4 -4.32 -40.85 -0.74
CA ILE A 4 -4.41 -39.83 -1.79
C ILE A 4 -5.68 -39.00 -1.62
N GLU A 5 -6.82 -39.65 -1.35
CA GLU A 5 -8.10 -38.95 -1.13
C GLU A 5 -8.02 -38.01 0.09
N ARG A 6 -7.41 -38.46 1.19
CA ARG A 6 -7.23 -37.63 2.39
C ARG A 6 -6.28 -36.45 2.15
N LEU A 7 -5.24 -36.63 1.34
CA LEU A 7 -4.34 -35.55 0.94
C LEU A 7 -5.06 -34.52 0.06
N ALA A 8 -5.84 -34.98 -0.93
CA ALA A 8 -6.63 -34.11 -1.78
C ALA A 8 -7.63 -33.28 -0.97
N GLU A 9 -8.33 -33.90 -0.01
CA GLU A 9 -9.26 -33.18 0.86
C GLU A 9 -8.56 -32.13 1.75
N ARG A 10 -7.35 -32.42 2.23
CA ARG A 10 -6.54 -31.46 2.99
C ARG A 10 -6.07 -30.29 2.14
N VAL A 11 -5.66 -30.55 0.90
CA VAL A 11 -5.25 -29.51 -0.06
C VAL A 11 -6.44 -28.61 -0.37
N ALA A 12 -7.60 -29.17 -0.72
CA ALA A 12 -8.81 -28.39 -1.01
C ALA A 12 -9.23 -27.48 0.16
N ARG A 13 -9.19 -27.99 1.39
CA ARG A 13 -9.46 -27.17 2.60
C ARG A 13 -8.44 -26.05 2.80
N GLN A 14 -7.18 -26.29 2.43
CA GLN A 14 -6.14 -25.29 2.58
C GLN A 14 -6.26 -24.20 1.50
N GLU A 15 -6.57 -24.58 0.26
CA GLU A 15 -6.85 -23.65 -0.83
C GLU A 15 -8.03 -22.73 -0.48
N GLU A 16 -9.11 -23.27 0.08
CA GLU A 16 -10.26 -22.48 0.52
C GLU A 16 -9.87 -21.45 1.60
N LYS A 17 -9.02 -21.85 2.56
CA LYS A 17 -8.52 -20.93 3.60
C LYS A 17 -7.65 -19.82 3.00
N VAL A 18 -6.75 -20.18 2.08
CA VAL A 18 -5.88 -19.20 1.40
C VAL A 18 -6.73 -18.21 0.60
N ALA A 19 -7.75 -18.68 -0.10
CA ALA A 19 -8.66 -17.80 -0.85
C ALA A 19 -9.35 -16.79 0.08
N LYS A 20 -9.91 -17.26 1.21
CA LYS A 20 -10.58 -16.39 2.20
C LYS A 20 -9.63 -15.35 2.82
N GLU A 21 -8.43 -15.74 3.22
CA GLU A 21 -7.46 -14.80 3.78
C GLU A 21 -6.95 -13.80 2.73
N THR A 22 -6.83 -14.23 1.47
CA THR A 22 -6.45 -13.34 0.35
C THR A 22 -7.52 -12.27 0.09
N GLU A 23 -8.80 -12.67 0.06
CA GLU A 23 -9.92 -11.73 -0.09
C GLU A 23 -10.01 -10.73 1.08
N LYS A 24 -9.81 -11.22 2.30
CA LYS A 24 -9.78 -10.40 3.51
C LYS A 24 -8.62 -9.40 3.48
N LEU A 25 -7.43 -9.83 3.02
CA LEU A 25 -6.28 -8.95 2.87
C LEU A 25 -6.53 -7.84 1.85
N GLU A 26 -7.17 -8.16 0.73
CA GLU A 26 -7.52 -7.16 -0.29
C GLU A 26 -8.53 -6.14 0.26
N THR A 27 -9.51 -6.61 1.03
CA THR A 27 -10.47 -5.74 1.72
C THR A 27 -9.77 -4.78 2.68
N TYR A 28 -8.84 -5.28 3.50
CA TYR A 28 -8.07 -4.43 4.41
C TYR A 28 -7.18 -3.44 3.68
N ARG A 29 -6.58 -3.83 2.56
CA ARG A 29 -5.77 -2.93 1.73
C ARG A 29 -6.62 -1.77 1.20
N SER A 30 -7.81 -2.06 0.67
CA SER A 30 -8.75 -1.05 0.18
C SER A 30 -9.24 -0.11 1.29
N GLN A 31 -9.57 -0.65 2.46
CA GLN A 31 -9.95 0.14 3.64
C GLN A 31 -8.82 1.06 4.10
N LEU A 32 -7.58 0.54 4.17
CA LEU A 32 -6.42 1.32 4.56
C LEU A 32 -6.16 2.45 3.57
N GLN A 33 -6.17 2.17 2.25
CA GLN A 33 -6.00 3.19 1.21
C GLN A 33 -7.05 4.30 1.34
N THR A 34 -8.31 3.92 1.57
CA THR A 34 -9.41 4.87 1.76
C THR A 34 -9.19 5.73 3.01
N ALA A 35 -8.85 5.11 4.14
CA ALA A 35 -8.60 5.82 5.39
C ALA A 35 -7.41 6.77 5.30
N MET A 36 -6.32 6.34 4.65
CA MET A 36 -5.14 7.17 4.38
C MET A 36 -5.49 8.38 3.52
N TYR A 37 -6.23 8.18 2.43
CA TYR A 37 -6.67 9.27 1.56
C TYR A 37 -7.60 10.25 2.30
N GLN A 38 -8.56 9.76 3.09
CA GLN A 38 -9.42 10.61 3.89
C GLN A 38 -8.64 11.43 4.94
N ALA A 39 -7.71 10.79 5.65
CA ALA A 39 -6.85 11.46 6.61
C ALA A 39 -5.98 12.54 5.92
N PHE A 40 -5.47 12.21 4.74
CA PHE A 40 -4.72 13.15 3.91
C PHE A 40 -5.57 14.37 3.54
N ILE A 41 -6.76 14.18 2.97
CA ILE A 41 -7.65 15.28 2.56
C ILE A 41 -8.05 16.15 3.76
N LYS A 42 -8.37 15.55 4.91
CA LYS A 42 -8.69 16.31 6.14
C LYS A 42 -7.52 17.18 6.60
N ARG A 43 -6.29 16.65 6.52
CA ARG A 43 -5.09 17.42 6.85
C ARG A 43 -4.89 18.54 5.82
N GLN A 44 -5.12 18.26 4.55
CA GLN A 44 -4.97 19.20 3.46
C GLN A 44 -5.91 20.39 3.55
N GLN A 45 -7.17 20.18 3.93
CA GLN A 45 -8.14 21.26 4.11
C GLN A 45 -7.70 22.31 5.14
N ASN A 46 -6.87 21.93 6.09
CA ASN A 46 -6.34 22.81 7.14
C ASN A 46 -4.88 23.20 6.89
N SER A 47 -4.28 22.71 5.80
CA SER A 47 -2.89 22.94 5.45
C SER A 47 -2.79 24.20 4.60
N PRO A 48 -1.83 25.10 4.89
CA PRO A 48 -1.49 26.19 3.97
C PRO A 48 -0.76 25.70 2.72
N TRP A 49 -0.29 24.44 2.70
CA TRP A 49 0.44 23.86 1.58
C TRP A 49 -0.39 22.82 0.85
N THR A 50 -0.26 22.83 -0.47
CA THR A 50 -0.75 21.79 -1.35
C THR A 50 0.04 20.48 -1.17
N PHE A 51 -0.46 19.37 -1.74
CA PHE A 51 0.10 18.04 -1.52
C PHE A 51 1.53 17.98 -2.06
N ASP A 52 1.69 18.52 -3.26
CA ASP A 52 2.94 18.55 -3.98
C ASP A 52 3.96 19.45 -3.28
N GLU A 53 3.53 20.57 -2.69
CA GLU A 53 4.39 21.44 -1.88
C GLU A 53 4.87 20.75 -0.60
N ALA A 54 3.97 20.06 0.11
CA ALA A 54 4.34 19.31 1.32
C ALA A 54 5.26 18.12 1.01
N LEU A 55 5.04 17.42 -0.10
CA LEU A 55 5.92 16.35 -0.58
C LEU A 55 7.30 16.91 -0.96
N THR A 56 7.31 17.99 -1.73
CA THR A 56 8.53 18.69 -2.16
C THR A 56 9.35 19.15 -0.97
N GLN A 57 8.71 19.62 0.10
CA GLN A 57 9.41 20.06 1.30
C GLN A 57 9.87 18.91 2.20
N ALA A 58 9.08 17.83 2.31
CA ALA A 58 9.40 16.68 3.17
C ALA A 58 10.52 15.81 2.59
N PHE A 59 10.56 15.66 1.26
CA PHE A 59 11.54 14.83 0.57
C PHE A 59 12.63 15.64 -0.13
N GLY A 60 12.51 16.97 -0.15
CA GLY A 60 13.32 17.85 -0.98
C GLY A 60 12.84 17.82 -2.44
N GLN A 61 13.06 18.91 -3.18
CA GLN A 61 13.26 18.74 -4.62
C GLN A 61 14.56 17.95 -4.73
N ASP A 62 14.61 16.94 -5.60
CA ASP A 62 15.90 16.45 -6.08
C ASP A 62 16.62 17.67 -6.64
N GLU A 63 17.45 18.32 -5.82
CA GLU A 63 18.35 19.35 -6.28
C GLU A 63 19.22 18.64 -7.30
N GLN A 64 18.92 18.85 -8.58
CA GLN A 64 19.96 18.96 -9.57
C GLN A 64 20.88 20.09 -9.09
N LYS A 65 21.77 19.75 -8.16
CA LYS A 65 22.90 20.57 -7.80
C LYS A 65 23.59 20.87 -9.12
N PRO A 66 23.70 22.15 -9.54
CA PRO A 66 24.58 22.45 -10.65
C PRO A 66 25.96 21.98 -10.21
N ILE A 67 26.49 20.99 -10.94
CA ILE A 67 27.89 20.59 -10.82
C ILE A 67 28.68 21.89 -11.03
N PRO A 68 29.50 22.34 -10.07
CA PRO A 68 30.35 23.49 -10.32
C PRO A 68 31.26 23.13 -11.50
N SER A 69 31.10 23.84 -12.61
CA SER A 69 32.05 23.82 -13.70
C SER A 69 33.32 24.46 -13.18
N ASP A 70 34.29 23.63 -12.81
CA ASP A 70 35.65 24.09 -12.52
C ASP A 70 36.17 24.84 -13.76
N ASN A 71 36.49 26.12 -13.56
CA ASN A 71 37.27 26.95 -14.48
C ASN A 71 38.74 26.88 -14.08
#